data_AF-G8JR21-F1
#
_entry.id   AF-G8JR21-F1
#
_cell.length_a   1.000
_cell.length_b   1.000
_cell.length_c   1.000
_cell.angle_alpha   90.00
_cell.angle_beta   90.00
_cell.angle_gamma   90.00
#
_symmetry.space_group_name_H-M   'P 1'
#
loop_
_entity.id
_entity.type
_entity.pdbx_description
1 polymer ?
#
loop_
_entity_poly.entity_id
_entity_poly.type
_entity_poly.pdbx_seq_one_letter_code
_entity_poly.pdbx_strand_id
1 'polypeptide(L)'
;MNKVPIKTAKAVPKSLLYRQAKRTGSPTISDGQRANLIIESLRDVGSLFYTSYNDDDEKDAILRHESIVAKLNSGELDVLIRHNYSSMHSAHCCDANLLRAKYPGTPNECELLQGALDEYNSQDWNKIPHMWKQLAYYHGYGSWGPRKGMSFLGRKPEDFFVTTNRELWRCNEVRKDYLKKAAELDPASRFIMLAAAIVAAIALAGDYRRRQDKNATVIEAHFS
;
A
#
# COMPACT_ATOMS: atom_id res chain seq x y z
N MET A 1 4.38 -6.25 45.80
CA MET A 1 3.26 -5.37 45.37
C MET A 1 3.81 -4.42 44.31
N ASN A 2 3.53 -4.70 43.04
CA ASN A 2 4.06 -3.93 41.92
C ASN A 2 3.24 -2.64 41.74
N LYS A 3 3.91 -1.49 41.84
CA LYS A 3 3.29 -0.18 41.55
C LYS A 3 3.17 -0.04 40.03
N VAL A 4 1.94 -0.03 39.52
CA VAL A 4 1.65 0.29 38.13
C VAL A 4 1.93 1.79 37.92
N PRO A 5 2.73 2.20 36.93
CA PRO A 5 2.93 3.61 36.63
C PRO A 5 1.62 4.20 36.10
N ILE A 6 1.07 5.17 36.83
CA ILE A 6 -0.08 5.97 36.39
C ILE A 6 0.41 6.77 35.19
N LYS A 7 -0.15 6.49 34.00
CA LYS A 7 0.04 7.33 32.81
C LYS A 7 -0.34 8.75 33.20
N THR A 8 0.60 9.67 33.17
CA THR A 8 0.35 11.09 33.37
C THR A 8 -0.71 11.52 32.36
N ALA A 9 -1.90 11.87 32.86
CA ALA A 9 -2.98 12.34 32.01
C ALA A 9 -2.48 13.59 31.28
N LYS A 10 -2.41 13.53 29.94
CA LYS A 10 -2.03 14.68 29.12
C LYS A 10 -2.95 15.84 29.47
N ALA A 11 -2.37 16.98 29.83
CA ALA A 11 -3.13 18.17 30.22
C ALA A 11 -4.07 18.56 29.06
N VAL A 12 -5.35 18.73 29.38
CA VAL A 12 -6.37 19.09 28.39
C VAL A 12 -6.09 20.50 27.87
N PRO A 13 -6.10 20.72 26.54
CA PRO A 13 -5.86 22.04 25.97
C PRO A 13 -6.78 23.11 26.56
N LYS A 14 -6.24 24.25 26.93
CA LYS A 14 -6.99 25.35 27.58
C LYS A 14 -8.15 25.85 26.72
N SER A 15 -8.04 25.77 25.39
CA SER A 15 -9.09 26.13 24.43
C SER A 15 -10.32 25.21 24.51
N LEU A 16 -10.13 23.93 24.86
CA LEU A 16 -11.21 22.98 25.08
C LEU A 16 -11.94 23.26 26.39
N LEU A 17 -11.19 23.53 27.46
CA LEU A 17 -11.74 23.95 28.75
C LEU A 17 -12.53 25.26 28.61
N TYR A 18 -12.03 26.21 27.80
CA TYR A 18 -12.74 27.45 27.47
C TYR A 18 -14.05 27.20 26.71
N ARG A 19 -14.04 26.35 25.68
CA ARG A 19 -15.25 25.99 24.93
C ARG A 19 -16.28 25.29 25.82
N GLN A 20 -15.83 24.49 26.79
CA GLN A 20 -16.70 23.87 27.80
C GLN A 20 -17.27 24.91 28.77
N ALA A 21 -16.44 25.81 29.30
CA ALA A 21 -16.87 26.89 30.20
C ALA A 21 -17.90 27.83 29.55
N LYS A 22 -17.76 28.10 28.24
CA LYS A 22 -18.73 28.87 27.46
C LYS A 22 -20.06 28.14 27.29
N ARG A 23 -20.05 26.80 27.17
CA ARG A 23 -21.27 25.98 27.09
C ARG A 23 -21.98 25.85 28.44
N THR A 24 -21.23 25.90 29.55
CA THR A 24 -21.77 25.80 30.91
C THR A 24 -22.11 27.16 31.55
N GLY A 25 -21.93 28.28 30.84
CA GLY A 25 -22.34 29.62 31.29
C GLY A 25 -21.41 30.29 32.31
N SER A 26 -20.15 29.87 32.40
CA SER A 26 -19.14 30.47 33.28
C SER A 26 -18.71 31.87 32.78
N PRO A 27 -18.26 32.81 33.64
CA PRO A 27 -18.16 34.22 33.30
C PRO A 27 -17.22 34.51 32.12
N THR A 28 -17.63 35.47 31.30
CA THR A 28 -17.02 35.82 30.02
C THR A 28 -15.67 36.52 30.19
N ILE A 29 -14.62 35.86 29.70
CA ILE A 29 -13.26 36.38 29.56
C ILE A 29 -13.22 37.51 28.50
N SER A 30 -12.44 38.57 28.77
CA SER A 30 -12.29 39.76 27.92
C SER A 30 -11.57 39.45 26.60
N ASP A 31 -11.82 40.24 25.55
CA ASP A 31 -11.34 39.96 24.20
C ASP A 31 -9.81 39.90 24.06
N GLY A 32 -9.06 40.65 24.89
CA GLY A 32 -7.60 40.58 24.94
C GLY A 32 -7.06 39.25 25.47
N GLN A 33 -7.77 38.63 26.42
CA GLN A 33 -7.42 37.30 26.94
C GLN A 33 -7.82 36.19 25.95
N ARG A 34 -8.82 36.41 25.08
CA ARG A 34 -9.18 35.48 24.00
C ARG A 34 -8.09 35.33 22.95
N ALA A 35 -7.47 36.44 22.54
CA ALA A 35 -6.38 36.43 21.57
C ALA A 35 -5.16 35.65 22.10
N ASN A 36 -4.80 35.85 23.37
CA ASN A 36 -3.71 35.12 24.02
C ASN A 36 -4.00 33.62 24.14
N LEU A 37 -5.24 33.23 24.47
CA LEU A 37 -5.65 31.82 24.52
C LEU A 37 -5.65 31.15 23.12
N ILE A 38 -5.97 31.90 22.06
CA ILE A 38 -5.91 31.40 20.68
C ILE A 38 -4.45 31.16 20.28
N ILE A 39 -3.56 32.11 20.55
CA ILE A 39 -2.12 31.97 20.25
C ILE A 39 -1.51 30.82 21.05
N GLU A 40 -1.86 30.69 22.34
CA GLU A 40 -1.40 29.57 23.18
C GLU A 40 -1.96 28.23 22.66
N SER A 41 -3.22 28.20 22.20
CA SER A 41 -3.80 26.98 21.59
C SER A 41 -3.17 26.62 20.25
N LEU A 42 -2.75 27.60 19.44
CA LEU A 42 -2.04 27.34 18.18
C LEU A 42 -0.62 26.84 18.46
N ARG A 43 0.02 27.34 19.52
CA ARG A 43 1.31 26.82 19.99
C ARG A 43 1.20 25.40 20.54
N ASP A 44 0.13 25.09 21.28
CA ASP A 44 -0.15 23.73 21.76
C ASP A 44 -0.52 22.77 20.62
N VAL A 45 -1.26 23.24 19.61
CA VAL A 45 -1.54 22.45 18.40
C VAL A 45 -0.26 22.25 17.59
N GLY A 46 0.59 23.28 17.47
CA GLY A 46 1.91 23.17 16.85
C GLY A 46 2.81 22.18 17.57
N SER A 47 2.83 22.19 18.91
CA SER A 47 3.64 21.25 19.70
C SER A 47 3.15 19.79 19.59
N LEU A 48 1.88 19.56 19.27
CA LEU A 48 1.38 18.23 18.92
C LEU A 48 1.96 17.70 17.58
N PHE A 49 2.37 18.60 16.67
CA PHE A 49 3.01 18.24 15.41
C PHE A 49 4.54 18.24 15.49
N TYR A 50 5.12 18.98 16.45
CA TYR A 50 6.51 18.84 16.89
C TYR A 50 6.62 17.81 18.00
N THR A 51 6.15 16.59 17.75
CA THR A 51 6.74 15.44 18.44
C THR A 51 8.20 15.41 18.01
N SER A 52 9.12 15.66 18.94
CA SER A 52 10.54 15.33 18.74
C SER A 52 10.60 13.91 18.19
N TYR A 53 10.90 13.78 16.91
CA TYR A 53 11.47 12.55 16.40
C TYR A 53 12.79 12.44 17.16
N ASN A 54 12.87 11.54 18.13
CA ASN A 54 14.18 11.21 18.68
C ASN A 54 14.95 10.59 17.51
N ASP A 55 16.07 11.19 17.12
CA ASP A 55 16.98 10.61 16.13
C ASP A 55 17.35 9.15 16.49
N ASP A 56 17.26 8.79 17.77
CA ASP A 56 17.47 7.44 18.27
C ASP A 56 16.32 6.47 17.87
N ASP A 57 15.06 6.92 17.87
CA ASP A 57 13.93 6.09 17.44
C ASP A 57 13.99 5.81 15.92
N GLU A 58 14.45 6.78 15.13
CA GLU A 58 14.65 6.61 13.68
C GLU A 58 15.79 5.64 13.38
N LYS A 59 16.93 5.77 14.08
CA LYS A 59 18.05 4.84 13.96
C LYS A 59 17.65 3.42 14.36
N ASP A 60 16.91 3.27 15.45
CA ASP A 60 16.42 1.97 15.89
C ASP A 60 15.47 1.35 14.87
N ALA A 61 14.61 2.15 14.23
CA ALA A 61 13.73 1.67 13.16
C ALA A 61 14.52 1.20 11.93
N ILE A 62 15.57 1.93 11.55
CA ILE A 62 16.46 1.55 10.44
C ILE A 62 17.18 0.23 10.75
N LEU A 63 17.79 0.11 11.93
CA LEU A 63 18.49 -1.11 12.35
C LEU A 63 17.57 -2.33 12.37
N ARG A 64 16.32 -2.15 12.82
CA ARG A 64 15.31 -3.22 12.78
C ARG A 64 14.98 -3.61 11.35
N HIS A 65 14.74 -2.64 10.47
CA HIS A 65 14.46 -2.91 9.07
C HIS A 65 15.62 -3.65 8.39
N GLU A 66 16.86 -3.20 8.58
CA GLU A 66 18.06 -3.88 8.08
C GLU A 66 18.16 -5.32 8.58
N SER A 67 17.84 -5.56 9.86
CA SER A 67 17.82 -6.91 10.42
C SER A 67 16.76 -7.82 9.78
N ILE A 68 15.60 -7.26 9.42
CA ILE A 68 14.53 -7.99 8.73
C ILE A 68 14.97 -8.34 7.32
N VAL A 69 15.54 -7.38 6.58
CA VAL A 69 16.05 -7.59 5.22
C VAL A 69 17.16 -8.64 5.23
N ALA A 70 18.07 -8.62 6.22
CA ALA A 70 19.10 -9.64 6.37
C ALA A 70 18.51 -11.05 6.56
N LYS A 71 17.49 -11.18 7.41
CA LYS A 71 16.77 -12.46 7.64
C LYS A 71 15.94 -12.94 6.45
N LEU A 72 15.45 -11.99 5.66
CA LEU A 72 14.75 -12.29 4.42
C LEU A 72 15.72 -12.87 3.38
N ASN A 73 16.87 -12.21 3.21
CA ASN A 73 17.91 -12.62 2.27
C ASN A 73 18.61 -13.93 2.67
N SER A 74 18.69 -14.24 3.97
CA SER A 74 19.22 -15.52 4.46
C SER A 74 18.26 -16.69 4.23
N GLY A 75 17.00 -16.44 3.90
CA GLY A 75 15.95 -17.46 3.78
C GLY A 75 15.45 -18.00 5.12
N GLU A 76 15.88 -17.44 6.25
CA GLU A 76 15.41 -17.83 7.58
C GLU A 76 13.89 -17.57 7.72
N LEU A 77 13.42 -16.45 7.17
CA LEU A 77 12.01 -16.08 7.24
C LEU A 77 11.12 -17.00 6.39
N ASP A 78 11.64 -17.52 5.28
CA ASP A 78 10.97 -18.53 4.46
C ASP A 78 10.74 -19.82 5.26
N VAL A 79 11.73 -20.25 6.05
CA VAL A 79 11.63 -21.44 6.90
C VAL A 79 10.58 -21.23 7.99
N LEU A 80 10.58 -20.06 8.63
CA LEU A 80 9.58 -19.70 9.64
C LEU A 80 8.15 -19.72 9.08
N ILE A 81 7.94 -19.15 7.89
CA ILE A 81 6.62 -19.12 7.26
C ILE A 81 6.18 -20.51 6.84
N ARG A 82 7.08 -21.33 6.29
CA ARG A 82 6.75 -22.72 5.94
C ARG A 82 6.35 -23.52 7.17
N HIS A 83 7.10 -23.37 8.26
CA HIS A 83 6.80 -24.04 9.51
C HIS A 83 5.45 -23.61 10.12
N ASN A 84 5.15 -22.31 10.09
CA ASN A 84 3.98 -21.77 10.77
C ASN A 84 2.70 -21.83 9.93
N TYR A 85 2.82 -21.72 8.60
CA TYR A 85 1.69 -21.48 7.71
C TYR A 85 1.59 -22.44 6.53
N SER A 86 2.56 -23.33 6.27
CA SER A 86 2.45 -24.35 5.21
C SER A 86 2.14 -25.73 5.78
N SER A 87 1.33 -26.50 5.06
CA SER A 87 1.08 -27.91 5.38
C SER A 87 2.21 -28.78 4.84
N MET A 88 2.50 -29.91 5.50
CA MET A 88 3.51 -30.90 5.06
C MET A 88 3.33 -31.36 3.61
N HIS A 89 2.11 -31.27 3.06
CA HIS A 89 1.80 -31.74 1.70
C HIS A 89 1.99 -30.66 0.62
N SER A 90 2.15 -29.39 0.99
CA SER A 90 2.31 -28.28 0.04
C SER A 90 3.42 -27.33 0.47
N ALA A 91 4.68 -27.71 0.23
CA ALA A 91 5.86 -26.92 0.60
C ALA A 91 5.94 -25.53 -0.05
N HIS A 92 5.09 -25.24 -1.04
CA HIS A 92 5.09 -24.01 -1.83
C HIS A 92 3.84 -23.13 -1.64
N CYS A 93 2.88 -23.58 -0.82
CA CYS A 93 1.61 -22.89 -0.61
C CYS A 93 1.26 -22.82 0.87
N CYS A 94 0.73 -21.67 1.30
CA CYS A 94 0.16 -21.53 2.63
C CYS A 94 -1.15 -22.31 2.75
N ASP A 95 -1.37 -22.95 3.90
CA ASP A 95 -2.64 -23.58 4.27
C ASP A 95 -3.62 -22.52 4.79
N ALA A 96 -4.81 -22.50 4.20
CA ALA A 96 -5.92 -21.63 4.57
C ALA A 96 -6.24 -21.70 6.07
N ASN A 97 -6.31 -22.92 6.59
CA ASN A 97 -6.75 -23.17 7.96
C ASN A 97 -5.68 -22.70 8.95
N LEU A 98 -4.39 -22.89 8.61
CA LEU A 98 -3.28 -22.40 9.43
C LEU A 98 -3.22 -20.86 9.43
N LEU A 99 -3.42 -20.22 8.28
CA LEU A 99 -3.49 -18.76 8.22
C LEU A 99 -4.66 -18.20 9.03
N ARG A 100 -5.85 -18.81 8.94
CA ARG A 100 -7.00 -18.41 9.77
C ARG A 100 -6.73 -18.54 11.26
N ALA A 101 -6.11 -19.65 11.66
CA ALA A 101 -5.94 -20.00 13.07
C ALA A 101 -4.78 -19.23 13.73
N LYS A 102 -3.66 -19.06 13.01
CA LYS A 102 -2.41 -18.59 13.61
C LYS A 102 -2.00 -17.19 13.20
N TYR A 103 -2.45 -16.67 12.05
CA TYR A 103 -1.98 -15.37 11.55
C TYR A 103 -2.56 -14.19 12.36
N PRO A 104 -1.79 -13.12 12.62
CA PRO A 104 -0.39 -12.86 12.22
C PRO A 104 0.67 -13.45 13.15
N GLY A 105 0.27 -14.26 14.14
CA GLY A 105 1.15 -14.85 15.13
C GLY A 105 1.37 -13.92 16.33
N THR A 106 2.56 -14.02 16.92
CA THR A 106 3.01 -13.12 17.99
C THR A 106 3.26 -11.70 17.45
N PRO A 107 3.29 -10.66 18.31
CA PRO A 107 3.57 -9.28 17.87
C PRO A 107 4.89 -9.15 17.10
N ASN A 108 5.93 -9.87 17.54
CA ASN A 108 7.24 -9.89 16.88
C ASN A 108 7.15 -10.54 15.49
N GLU A 109 6.43 -11.66 15.37
CA GLU A 109 6.20 -12.28 14.05
C GLU A 109 5.41 -11.36 13.13
N CYS A 110 4.40 -10.65 13.65
CA CYS A 110 3.64 -9.69 12.88
C CYS A 110 4.54 -8.56 12.33
N GLU A 111 5.43 -8.00 13.15
CA GLU A 111 6.40 -6.96 12.74
C GLU A 111 7.38 -7.49 11.68
N LEU A 112 7.94 -8.68 11.90
CA LEU A 112 8.83 -9.34 10.93
C LEU A 112 8.13 -9.58 9.58
N LEU A 113 6.90 -10.10 9.62
CA LEU A 113 6.13 -10.37 8.41
C LEU A 113 5.75 -9.09 7.69
N GLN A 114 5.37 -8.04 8.41
CA GLN A 114 5.04 -6.76 7.81
C GLN A 114 6.24 -6.13 7.11
N GLY A 115 7.40 -6.07 7.79
CA GLY A 115 8.63 -5.55 7.18
C GLY A 115 9.08 -6.36 5.96
N ALA A 116 8.91 -7.68 5.98
CA ALA A 116 9.24 -8.53 4.83
C ALA A 116 8.25 -8.38 3.67
N LEU A 117 6.96 -8.18 3.96
CA LEU A 117 5.96 -7.90 2.94
C LEU A 117 6.19 -6.54 2.27
N ASP A 118 6.58 -5.53 3.03
CA ASP A 118 6.91 -4.20 2.51
C ASP A 118 8.14 -4.25 1.58
N GLU A 119 9.16 -5.01 1.97
CA GLU A 119 10.33 -5.26 1.13
C GLU A 119 9.95 -5.98 -0.17
N TYR A 120 9.16 -7.05 -0.10
CA TYR A 120 8.71 -7.75 -1.31
C TYR A 120 7.79 -6.93 -2.21
N ASN A 121 6.92 -6.10 -1.63
CA ASN A 121 6.04 -5.22 -2.42
C ASN A 121 6.82 -4.16 -3.19
N SER A 122 8.06 -3.86 -2.77
CA SER A 122 8.98 -2.96 -3.47
C SER A 122 9.71 -3.63 -4.63
N GLN A 123 9.65 -4.96 -4.73
CA GLN A 123 10.31 -5.75 -5.77
C GLN A 123 9.35 -6.11 -6.93
N ASP A 124 9.92 -6.59 -8.03
CA ASP A 124 9.12 -7.11 -9.15
C ASP A 124 8.32 -8.36 -8.71
N TRP A 125 7.00 -8.30 -8.88
CA TRP A 125 6.07 -9.36 -8.50
C TRP A 125 6.43 -10.71 -9.11
N ASN A 126 7.09 -10.75 -10.27
CA ASN A 126 7.51 -12.00 -10.90
C ASN A 126 8.58 -12.74 -10.11
N LYS A 127 9.41 -12.02 -9.34
CA LYS A 127 10.51 -12.57 -8.55
C LYS A 127 10.08 -13.07 -7.17
N ILE A 128 8.92 -12.62 -6.70
CA ILE A 128 8.40 -12.97 -5.37
C ILE A 128 7.93 -14.44 -5.37
N PRO A 129 8.32 -15.26 -4.37
CA PRO A 129 7.82 -16.62 -4.25
C PRO A 129 6.30 -16.68 -4.06
N HIS A 130 5.66 -17.76 -4.53
CA HIS A 130 4.20 -17.89 -4.51
C HIS A 130 3.60 -17.83 -3.10
N MET A 131 4.27 -18.44 -2.12
CA MET A 131 3.90 -18.40 -0.70
C MET A 131 3.80 -16.96 -0.18
N TRP A 132 4.76 -16.10 -0.52
CA TRP A 132 4.76 -14.69 -0.14
C TRP A 132 3.65 -13.90 -0.81
N LYS A 133 3.31 -14.21 -2.07
CA LYS A 133 2.14 -13.62 -2.75
C LYS A 133 0.83 -13.96 -2.03
N GLN A 134 0.69 -15.22 -1.61
CA GLN A 134 -0.48 -15.66 -0.84
C GLN A 134 -0.54 -14.97 0.52
N LEU A 135 0.61 -14.83 1.18
CA LEU A 135 0.70 -14.14 2.47
C LEU A 135 0.40 -12.65 2.33
N ALA A 136 0.95 -11.96 1.33
CA ALA A 136 0.69 -10.55 1.03
C ALA A 136 -0.80 -10.31 0.78
N TYR A 137 -1.43 -11.21 0.01
CA TYR A 137 -2.86 -11.16 -0.23
C TYR A 137 -3.67 -11.35 1.06
N TYR A 138 -3.31 -12.33 1.89
CA TYR A 138 -3.98 -12.57 3.16
C TYR A 138 -3.76 -11.42 4.16
N HIS A 139 -2.59 -10.80 4.16
CA HIS A 139 -2.32 -9.59 4.93
C HIS A 139 -3.24 -8.44 4.51
N GLY A 140 -3.39 -8.21 3.20
CA GLY A 140 -4.27 -7.15 2.68
C GLY A 140 -5.76 -7.41 2.89
N TYR A 141 -6.21 -8.64 2.67
CA TYR A 141 -7.65 -8.95 2.48
C TYR A 141 -8.19 -10.09 3.35
N GLY A 142 -7.33 -10.77 4.13
CA GLY A 142 -7.73 -11.90 4.98
C GLY A 142 -8.50 -11.48 6.23
N SER A 143 -9.08 -12.49 6.90
CA SER A 143 -9.93 -12.35 8.08
C SER A 143 -9.13 -12.16 9.37
N TRP A 144 -8.27 -11.14 9.42
CA TRP A 144 -7.45 -10.81 10.60
C TRP A 144 -7.60 -9.33 11.01
N GLY A 145 -7.15 -9.00 12.22
CA GLY A 145 -7.24 -7.65 12.76
C GLY A 145 -8.70 -7.15 12.83
N PRO A 146 -9.01 -5.96 12.31
CA PRO A 146 -10.38 -5.42 12.29
C PRO A 146 -11.38 -6.26 11.47
N ARG A 147 -10.90 -7.11 10.56
CA ARG A 147 -11.74 -7.96 9.70
C ARG A 147 -12.01 -9.34 10.30
N LYS A 148 -11.51 -9.62 11.51
CA LYS A 148 -11.72 -10.91 12.18
C LYS A 148 -13.20 -11.10 12.50
N GLY A 149 -13.78 -12.21 12.04
CA GLY A 149 -15.20 -12.54 12.25
C GLY A 149 -16.17 -11.74 11.37
N MET A 150 -15.68 -10.97 10.40
CA MET A 150 -16.52 -10.37 9.36
C MET A 150 -16.81 -11.43 8.30
N SER A 151 -18.09 -11.73 8.10
CA SER A 151 -18.53 -12.51 6.95
C SER A 151 -18.76 -11.59 5.77
N PHE A 152 -18.04 -11.82 4.68
CA PHE A 152 -18.24 -11.07 3.45
C PHE A 152 -19.37 -11.73 2.65
N LEU A 153 -20.57 -11.17 2.71
CA LEU A 153 -21.69 -11.56 1.84
C LEU A 153 -21.35 -11.13 0.40
N GLY A 154 -20.81 -12.06 -0.40
CA GLY A 154 -20.46 -11.80 -1.79
C GLY A 154 -19.29 -12.62 -2.31
N ARG A 155 -18.70 -12.18 -3.44
CA ARG A 155 -17.75 -12.96 -4.25
C ARG A 155 -16.35 -13.16 -3.64
N LYS A 156 -16.07 -12.70 -2.41
CA LYS A 156 -14.94 -13.07 -1.52
C LYS A 156 -14.77 -12.10 -0.33
N PRO A 157 -13.99 -12.43 0.74
CA PRO A 157 -13.51 -13.77 1.12
C PRO A 157 -13.70 -14.14 2.60
N GLU A 158 -14.14 -15.37 2.90
CA GLU A 158 -13.73 -16.08 4.12
C GLU A 158 -12.63 -17.08 3.69
N ASP A 159 -11.40 -16.57 3.59
CA ASP A 159 -10.08 -17.23 3.42
C ASP A 159 -9.95 -18.33 2.34
N PHE A 160 -10.17 -17.91 1.10
CA PHE A 160 -10.12 -18.73 -0.10
C PHE A 160 -8.69 -19.16 -0.51
N PHE A 161 -8.48 -20.47 -0.57
CA PHE A 161 -7.43 -21.12 -1.35
C PHE A 161 -8.11 -22.12 -2.29
N VAL A 162 -8.12 -21.81 -3.58
CA VAL A 162 -8.60 -22.74 -4.60
C VAL A 162 -7.53 -23.82 -4.74
N THR A 163 -7.81 -25.02 -4.22
CA THR A 163 -6.89 -26.17 -4.25
C THR A 163 -6.83 -26.85 -5.62
N THR A 164 -7.68 -26.46 -6.57
CA THR A 164 -7.80 -27.14 -7.86
C THR A 164 -7.70 -26.17 -9.05
N ASN A 165 -6.69 -26.34 -9.91
CA ASN A 165 -6.50 -25.58 -11.17
C ASN A 165 -7.70 -25.62 -12.13
N ARG A 166 -8.69 -26.49 -11.91
CA ARG A 166 -9.94 -26.58 -12.70
C ARG A 166 -10.97 -25.50 -12.33
N GLU A 167 -10.79 -24.83 -11.20
CA GLU A 167 -11.62 -23.71 -10.74
C GLU A 167 -10.92 -22.35 -10.94
N LEU A 168 -9.93 -22.30 -11.85
CA LEU A 168 -9.39 -21.03 -12.31
C LEU A 168 -10.47 -20.25 -13.07
N TRP A 169 -10.95 -19.19 -12.41
CA TRP A 169 -11.50 -17.96 -12.96
C TRP A 169 -12.24 -18.08 -14.29
N ARG A 170 -13.45 -18.63 -14.28
CA ARG A 170 -14.42 -18.25 -15.31
C ARG A 170 -14.96 -16.87 -14.95
N CYS A 171 -14.56 -15.86 -15.73
CA CYS A 171 -15.18 -14.55 -15.65
C CYS A 171 -16.69 -14.72 -15.83
N ASN A 172 -17.49 -14.27 -14.86
CA ASN A 172 -18.95 -14.33 -14.94
C ASN A 172 -19.40 -13.69 -16.27
N GLU A 173 -20.37 -14.28 -16.97
CA GLU A 173 -20.85 -13.81 -18.27
C GLU A 173 -21.18 -12.31 -18.26
N VAL A 174 -21.82 -11.82 -17.19
CA VAL A 174 -22.11 -10.38 -16.98
C VAL A 174 -20.84 -9.52 -16.95
N ARG A 175 -19.76 -10.02 -16.36
CA ARG A 175 -18.48 -9.31 -16.22
C ARG A 175 -17.61 -9.48 -17.47
N LYS A 176 -17.76 -10.58 -18.23
CA LYS A 176 -17.20 -10.71 -19.58
C LYS A 176 -17.79 -9.66 -20.51
N ASP A 177 -19.10 -9.46 -20.45
CA ASP A 177 -19.76 -8.42 -21.26
C ASP A 177 -19.35 -7.02 -20.85
N TYR A 178 -19.20 -6.75 -19.56
CA TYR A 178 -18.67 -5.47 -19.09
C TYR A 178 -17.21 -5.25 -19.54
N LEU A 179 -16.36 -6.27 -19.43
CA LEU A 179 -14.97 -6.19 -19.87
C LEU A 179 -14.84 -6.10 -21.40
N LYS A 180 -15.72 -6.76 -22.16
CA LYS A 180 -15.82 -6.58 -23.62
C LYS A 180 -16.22 -5.15 -23.96
N LYS A 181 -17.23 -4.60 -23.28
CA LYS A 181 -17.66 -3.20 -23.44
C LYS A 181 -16.59 -2.19 -22.97
N ALA A 182 -15.78 -2.53 -21.97
CA ALA A 182 -14.68 -1.70 -21.50
C ALA A 182 -13.42 -1.83 -22.38
N ALA A 183 -13.24 -2.97 -23.04
CA ALA A 183 -12.19 -3.21 -24.04
C ALA A 183 -12.55 -2.62 -25.41
N GLU A 184 -13.83 -2.38 -25.67
CA GLU A 184 -14.27 -1.53 -26.77
C GLU A 184 -13.81 -0.10 -26.48
N LEU A 185 -12.72 0.31 -27.14
CA LEU A 185 -12.27 1.70 -27.10
C LEU A 185 -13.44 2.62 -27.44
N ASP A 186 -13.60 3.70 -26.67
CA ASP A 186 -14.58 4.73 -26.96
C ASP A 186 -14.30 5.34 -28.36
N PRO A 187 -15.33 5.89 -29.02
CA PRO A 187 -15.21 6.38 -30.39
C PRO A 187 -14.10 7.43 -30.57
N ALA A 188 -13.83 8.25 -29.55
CA ALA A 188 -12.77 9.25 -29.59
C ALA A 188 -11.38 8.60 -29.52
N SER A 189 -11.17 7.63 -28.63
CA SER A 189 -9.90 6.88 -28.58
C SER A 189 -9.64 6.08 -29.87
N ARG A 190 -10.68 5.52 -30.51
CA ARG A 190 -10.53 4.88 -31.83
C ARG A 190 -10.06 5.86 -32.89
N PHE A 191 -10.61 7.06 -32.91
CA PHE A 191 -10.19 8.12 -33.84
C PHE A 191 -8.73 8.52 -33.59
N ILE A 192 -8.32 8.68 -32.33
CA ILE A 192 -6.94 9.01 -31.98
C ILE A 192 -5.98 7.91 -32.45
N MET A 193 -6.31 6.64 -32.22
CA MET A 193 -5.49 5.51 -32.68
C MET A 193 -5.39 5.46 -34.22
N LEU A 194 -6.50 5.72 -34.93
CA LEU A 194 -6.50 5.79 -36.39
C LEU A 194 -5.65 6.95 -36.90
N ALA A 195 -5.79 8.14 -36.30
CA ALA A 195 -5.01 9.31 -36.66
C ALA A 195 -3.51 9.06 -36.42
N ALA A 196 -3.14 8.45 -35.28
CA ALA A 196 -1.77 8.07 -34.98
C ALA A 196 -1.22 7.07 -36.00
N ALA A 197 -2.02 6.07 -36.40
CA ALA A 197 -1.63 5.10 -37.43
C ALA A 197 -1.42 5.76 -38.80
N ILE A 198 -2.29 6.72 -39.18
CA ILE A 198 -2.16 7.48 -40.43
C ILE A 198 -0.89 8.33 -40.41
N VAL A 199 -0.64 9.05 -39.32
CA VAL A 199 0.59 9.87 -39.16
C VAL A 199 1.83 8.98 -39.24
N ALA A 200 1.82 7.83 -38.56
CA ALA A 200 2.92 6.86 -38.63
C ALA A 200 3.14 6.34 -40.06
N ALA A 201 2.06 6.02 -40.79
CA ALA A 201 2.16 5.57 -42.17
C ALA A 201 2.71 6.66 -43.11
N ILE A 202 2.29 7.92 -42.93
CA ILE A 202 2.82 9.06 -43.68
C ILE A 202 4.30 9.27 -43.37
N ALA A 203 4.70 9.18 -42.10
CA ALA A 203 6.09 9.31 -41.70
C ALA A 203 6.96 8.20 -42.31
N LEU A 204 6.49 6.94 -42.27
CA LEU A 204 7.17 5.81 -42.90
C LEU A 204 7.26 5.96 -44.42
N ALA A 205 6.20 6.43 -45.08
CA ALA A 205 6.21 6.69 -46.52
C ALA A 205 7.17 7.83 -46.90
N GLY A 206 7.22 8.89 -46.09
CA GLY A 206 8.17 9.99 -46.25
C GLY A 206 9.62 9.53 -46.07
N ASP A 207 9.90 8.73 -45.04
CA ASP A 207 11.22 8.16 -44.80
C ASP A 207 11.61 7.19 -45.93
N TYR A 208 10.67 6.39 -46.42
CA TYR A 208 10.90 5.51 -47.56
C TYR A 208 11.24 6.27 -48.84
N ARG A 209 10.51 7.35 -49.15
CA ARG A 209 10.82 8.23 -50.31
C ARG A 209 12.19 8.89 -50.17
N ARG A 210 12.52 9.43 -48.98
CA ARG A 210 13.86 10.00 -48.73
C ARG A 210 14.98 8.99 -48.94
N ARG A 211 14.78 7.72 -48.57
CA ARG A 211 15.76 6.65 -48.82
C ARG A 211 15.87 6.25 -50.29
N GLN A 212 14.84 6.50 -51.11
CA GLN A 212 14.88 6.30 -52.55
C GLN A 212 15.56 7.48 -53.28
N ASP A 213 15.48 8.69 -52.73
CA ASP A 213 16.22 9.87 -53.20
C ASP A 213 17.71 9.78 -52.83
N LYS A 214 18.41 8.78 -53.36
CA LYS A 214 19.88 8.60 -53.20
C LYS A 214 20.73 9.73 -53.81
N ASN A 215 20.11 10.72 -54.45
CA ASN A 215 20.77 11.87 -55.07
C ASN A 215 20.35 13.22 -54.44
N ALA A 216 19.62 13.24 -53.32
CA ALA A 216 19.34 14.49 -52.62
C ALA A 216 20.63 14.98 -51.94
N THR A 217 21.33 15.89 -52.63
CA THR A 217 22.52 16.60 -52.13
C THR A 217 22.22 17.23 -50.76
N VAL A 218 22.90 16.75 -49.72
CA VAL A 218 22.94 17.41 -48.42
C VAL A 218 23.67 18.72 -48.62
N ILE A 219 22.93 19.83 -48.63
CA ILE A 219 23.54 21.16 -48.54
C ILE A 219 24.00 21.29 -47.09
N GLU A 220 25.27 21.01 -46.84
CA GLU A 220 25.90 21.31 -45.56
C GLU A 220 25.90 22.82 -45.37
N ALA A 221 25.15 23.30 -44.37
CA ALA A 221 25.18 24.69 -43.97
C ALA A 221 26.54 24.96 -43.30
N HIS A 222 27.46 25.57 -44.03
CA HIS A 222 28.65 26.18 -43.45
C HIS A 222 28.21 27.38 -42.61
N PHE A 223 28.29 27.26 -41.29
CA PHE A 223 28.19 28.39 -40.39
C PHE A 223 29.58 29.02 -40.26
N SER A 224 29.70 30.24 -40.78
CA SER A 224 30.84 31.16 -40.56
C SER A 224 30.57 32.07 -39.37
#